data_AF-A0A967F9T2-F1
#
_entry.id   AF-A0A967F9T2-F1
#
_cell.length_a   1.000
_cell.length_b   1.000
_cell.length_c   1.000
_cell.angle_alpha   90.00
_cell.angle_beta   90.00
_cell.angle_gamma   90.00
#
_symmetry.space_group_name_H-M   'P 1'
#
loop_
_entity.id
_entity.type
_entity.pdbx_description
1 polymer ?
#
loop_
_entity_poly.entity_id
_entity_poly.type
_entity_poly.pdbx_seq_one_letter_code
_entity_poly.pdbx_strand_id
1 'polypeptide(L)'
;MIGSLRGEVTEKGEGFILLEVGGVGYIVNIPTPILDQVEVGRQLYVRTYLYIRETAMALYGFTDAESLEIFEALLKVQGIGPRVALAIQSHLSNETLKQAVATGEAGILARVPGIGPKKAKQ
;
A
#
# COMPACT_ATOMS: atom_id res chain seq x y z
N MET A 1 12.55 -11.99 5.01
CA MET A 1 11.87 -10.87 4.32
C MET A 1 11.13 -11.44 3.12
N ILE A 2 9.86 -11.10 2.91
CA ILE A 2 9.09 -11.51 1.72
C ILE A 2 9.08 -10.29 0.79
N GLY A 3 9.85 -10.35 -0.30
CA GLY A 3 10.02 -9.21 -1.23
C GLY A 3 9.05 -9.22 -2.41
N SER A 4 8.47 -10.37 -2.74
CA SER A 4 7.45 -10.50 -3.76
C SER A 4 6.69 -11.80 -3.60
N LEU A 5 5.49 -11.86 -4.16
CA LEU A 5 4.69 -13.07 -4.30
C LEU A 5 4.16 -13.18 -5.73
N ARG A 6 4.02 -14.42 -6.20
CA ARG A 6 3.34 -14.75 -7.46
C ARG A 6 2.42 -15.92 -7.22
N GLY A 7 1.14 -15.76 -7.50
CA GLY A 7 0.14 -16.79 -7.24
C GLY A 7 -1.24 -16.43 -7.75
N GLU A 8 -2.21 -17.28 -7.45
CA GLU A 8 -3.61 -17.05 -7.81
C GLU A 8 -4.31 -16.23 -6.74
N VAL A 9 -5.13 -15.27 -7.15
CA VAL A 9 -6.00 -14.51 -6.25
C VAL A 9 -7.23 -15.36 -5.95
N THR A 10 -7.35 -15.83 -4.73
CA THR A 10 -8.45 -16.71 -4.31
C THR A 10 -9.58 -15.97 -3.62
N GLU A 11 -9.30 -14.79 -3.05
CA GLU A 11 -10.29 -13.93 -2.39
C GLU A 11 -9.94 -12.44 -2.53
N LYS A 12 -10.96 -11.59 -2.56
CA LYS A 12 -10.85 -10.13 -2.41
C LYS A 12 -11.67 -9.70 -1.19
N GLY A 13 -11.08 -8.89 -0.32
CA GLY A 13 -11.79 -8.21 0.76
C GLY A 13 -11.55 -6.71 0.74
N GLU A 14 -11.99 -6.01 1.77
CA GLU A 14 -11.81 -4.56 1.87
C GLU A 14 -10.34 -4.21 2.08
N GLY A 15 -9.67 -3.73 1.02
CA GLY A 15 -8.27 -3.31 1.05
C GLY A 15 -7.25 -4.44 1.08
N PHE A 16 -7.66 -5.70 0.82
CA PHE A 16 -6.75 -6.83 0.76
C PHE A 16 -7.16 -7.88 -0.28
N ILE A 17 -6.20 -8.74 -0.62
CA ILE A 17 -6.40 -9.96 -1.38
C ILE A 17 -5.84 -11.17 -0.63
N LEU A 18 -6.43 -12.34 -0.86
CA LEU A 18 -5.82 -13.63 -0.51
C LEU A 18 -5.12 -14.17 -1.75
N LEU A 19 -3.80 -14.31 -1.68
CA LEU A 19 -2.97 -14.81 -2.77
C LEU A 19 -2.43 -16.20 -2.41
N GLU A 20 -2.84 -17.22 -3.15
CA GLU A 20 -2.35 -18.58 -2.96
C GLU A 20 -1.07 -18.81 -3.74
N VAL A 21 0.00 -19.14 -3.02
CA VAL A 21 1.32 -19.44 -3.58
C VAL A 21 1.76 -20.82 -3.10
N GLY A 22 1.72 -21.81 -3.99
CA GLY A 22 2.14 -23.17 -3.68
C GLY A 22 1.36 -23.82 -2.53
N GLY A 23 0.05 -23.56 -2.44
CA GLY A 23 -0.83 -24.07 -1.38
C GLY A 23 -0.81 -23.26 -0.07
N VAL A 24 -0.11 -22.13 -0.02
CA VAL A 24 -0.12 -21.20 1.14
C VAL A 24 -0.86 -19.93 0.78
N GLY A 25 -1.90 -19.58 1.54
CA GLY A 25 -2.66 -18.35 1.39
C GLY A 25 -2.00 -17.17 2.12
N TYR A 26 -1.58 -16.16 1.37
CA TYR A 26 -1.04 -14.91 1.90
C TYR A 26 -2.10 -13.81 1.86
N ILE A 27 -2.42 -13.22 3.01
CA ILE A 27 -3.22 -12.00 3.06
C ILE A 27 -2.29 -10.83 2.74
N VAL A 28 -2.55 -10.14 1.62
CA VAL A 28 -1.77 -9.00 1.16
C VAL A 28 -2.67 -7.77 1.13
N ASN A 29 -2.33 -6.76 1.94
CA ASN A 29 -3.00 -5.47 1.93
C ASN A 29 -2.56 -4.68 0.70
N ILE A 30 -3.48 -4.16 -0.08
CA ILE A 30 -3.17 -3.46 -1.33
C ILE A 30 -3.97 -2.14 -1.43
N PRO A 31 -3.45 -1.12 -2.15
CA PRO A 31 -4.21 0.09 -2.44
C PRO A 31 -5.48 -0.20 -3.24
N THR A 32 -6.51 0.64 -3.06
CA THR A 32 -7.81 0.51 -3.77
C THR A 32 -7.64 0.46 -5.30
N PRO A 33 -6.82 1.32 -5.95
CA PRO A 33 -6.62 1.24 -7.39
C PRO A 33 -6.09 -0.10 -7.89
N ILE A 34 -5.30 -0.82 -7.07
CA ILE A 34 -4.81 -2.16 -7.40
C ILE A 34 -5.95 -3.17 -7.19
N LEU A 35 -6.68 -3.06 -6.09
CA LEU A 35 -7.80 -3.94 -5.78
C LEU A 35 -8.87 -3.92 -6.89
N ASP A 36 -9.12 -2.76 -7.49
CA ASP A 36 -10.08 -2.59 -8.59
C ASP A 36 -9.65 -3.30 -9.88
N GLN A 37 -8.35 -3.49 -10.09
CA GLN A 37 -7.78 -4.13 -11.29
C GLN A 37 -7.59 -5.64 -11.15
N VAL A 38 -7.67 -6.17 -9.93
CA VAL A 38 -7.43 -7.58 -9.64
C VAL A 38 -8.72 -8.40 -9.77
N GLU A 39 -8.61 -9.58 -10.38
CA GLU A 39 -9.68 -10.56 -10.54
C GLU A 39 -9.41 -11.83 -9.72
N VAL A 40 -10.45 -12.39 -9.10
CA VAL A 40 -10.39 -13.71 -8.45
C VAL A 40 -10.24 -14.80 -9.51
N GLY A 41 -9.44 -15.84 -9.23
CA GLY A 41 -9.11 -16.92 -10.16
C GLY A 41 -8.01 -16.57 -11.16
N ARG A 42 -7.37 -15.39 -11.03
CA ARG A 42 -6.28 -14.96 -11.91
C ARG A 42 -4.94 -14.94 -11.18
N GLN A 43 -3.88 -15.17 -11.96
CA GLN A 43 -2.51 -15.03 -11.50
C GLN A 43 -2.16 -13.56 -11.30
N LEU A 44 -1.52 -13.24 -10.19
CA LEU A 44 -1.03 -11.91 -9.86
C LEU A 44 0.41 -12.00 -9.36
N TYR A 45 1.23 -11.05 -9.81
CA TYR A 45 2.54 -10.78 -9.23
C TYR A 45 2.48 -9.48 -8.45
N VAL A 46 2.91 -9.53 -7.19
CA VAL A 46 3.02 -8.35 -6.33
C VAL A 46 4.41 -8.25 -5.75
N ARG A 47 4.97 -7.05 -5.73
CA ARG A 47 6.11 -6.69 -4.88
C ARG A 47 5.57 -6.41 -3.49
N THR A 48 6.27 -6.85 -2.46
CA THR A 48 5.75 -6.81 -1.10
C THR A 48 6.69 -6.13 -0.13
N TYR A 49 6.09 -5.36 0.79
CA TYR A 49 6.72 -4.91 2.02
C TYR A 49 6.17 -5.74 3.18
N LEU A 50 7.06 -6.49 3.86
CA LEU A 50 6.71 -7.24 5.06
C LEU A 50 6.89 -6.34 6.29
N TYR A 51 5.78 -5.97 6.91
CA TYR A 51 5.77 -5.23 8.15
C TYR A 51 5.79 -6.18 9.35
N ILE A 52 6.75 -6.00 10.26
CA ILE A 52 6.89 -6.80 11.48
C ILE A 52 6.94 -5.86 12.69
N ARG A 53 6.10 -6.15 13.68
CA ARG A 53 6.18 -5.65 15.05
C ARG A 53 6.18 -6.85 16.00
N GLU A 54 6.43 -6.62 17.29
CA GLU A 54 6.50 -7.66 18.32
C GLU A 54 5.30 -8.63 18.32
N THR A 55 4.10 -8.13 18.03
CA THR A 55 2.85 -8.92 18.12
C THR A 55 2.07 -8.99 16.81
N ALA A 56 2.62 -8.46 15.71
CA ALA A 56 1.89 -8.37 14.45
C ALA A 56 2.81 -8.46 13.25
N MET A 57 2.34 -9.18 12.22
CA MET A 57 2.93 -9.19 10.89
C MET A 57 1.86 -8.84 9.86
N ALA A 58 2.22 -8.06 8.84
CA ALA A 58 1.33 -7.73 7.74
C ALA A 58 2.14 -7.60 6.45
N LEU A 59 1.56 -8.08 5.33
CA LEU A 59 2.10 -7.84 4.00
C LEU A 59 1.35 -6.69 3.34
N TYR A 60 2.11 -5.82 2.69
CA TYR A 60 1.61 -4.74 1.84
C TYR A 60 2.12 -4.98 0.42
N GLY A 61 1.24 -4.95 -0.58
CA GLY A 61 1.54 -5.36 -1.95
C GLY A 61 1.33 -4.26 -2.98
N PHE A 62 2.19 -4.22 -4.00
CA PHE A 62 2.16 -3.28 -5.11
C PHE A 62 2.48 -3.97 -6.44
N THR A 63 1.84 -3.57 -7.53
CA THR A 63 2.03 -4.17 -8.86
C THR A 63 3.26 -3.61 -9.59
N ASP A 64 3.70 -2.41 -9.21
CA ASP A 64 4.88 -1.75 -9.75
C ASP A 64 5.90 -1.41 -8.64
N ALA A 65 7.13 -1.08 -9.05
CA ALA A 65 8.22 -0.79 -8.11
C ALA A 65 8.13 0.62 -7.50
N GLU A 66 7.65 1.59 -8.27
CA GLU A 66 7.56 2.99 -7.85
C GLU A 66 6.59 3.16 -6.67
N SER A 67 5.43 2.49 -6.73
CA SER A 67 4.44 2.52 -5.66
C SER A 67 4.99 1.89 -4.36
N LEU A 68 5.79 0.82 -4.46
CA LEU A 68 6.47 0.23 -3.31
C LEU A 68 7.52 1.21 -2.72
N GLU A 69 8.34 1.82 -3.56
CA GLU A 69 9.35 2.81 -3.13
C GLU A 69 8.70 4.01 -2.44
N ILE A 70 7.59 4.51 -2.98
CA ILE A 70 6.81 5.59 -2.38
C ILE A 70 6.24 5.15 -1.03
N PHE A 71 5.67 3.96 -0.94
CA PHE A 71 5.16 3.44 0.32
C PHE A 71 6.26 3.35 1.39
N GLU A 72 7.44 2.83 1.04
CA GLU A 72 8.58 2.78 1.94
C GLU A 72 9.10 4.17 2.33
N ALA A 73 9.09 5.13 1.41
CA ALA A 73 9.45 6.51 1.70
C ALA A 73 8.47 7.15 2.69
N LEU A 74 7.17 6.93 2.52
CA LEU A 74 6.13 7.41 3.43
C LEU A 74 6.31 6.85 4.85
N LEU A 75 6.74 5.59 5.00
CA LEU A 75 7.01 4.98 6.31
C LEU A 75 8.16 5.63 7.08
N LYS A 76 9.06 6.36 6.39
CA LYS A 76 10.17 7.10 7.03
C LYS A 76 9.69 8.39 7.69
N VAL A 77 8.51 8.90 7.35
CA VAL A 77 7.95 10.12 7.91
C VAL A 77 7.38 9.85 9.30
N GLN A 78 7.77 10.67 10.27
CA GLN A 78 7.33 10.51 11.66
C GLN A 78 5.80 10.52 11.76
N GLY A 79 5.23 9.48 12.36
CA GLY A 79 3.79 9.38 12.56
C GLY A 79 3.00 8.88 11.34
N ILE A 80 3.66 8.55 10.23
CA ILE A 80 3.05 7.80 9.13
C ILE A 80 3.34 6.31 9.35
N GLY A 81 2.29 5.56 9.67
CA GLY A 81 2.31 4.11 9.73
C GLY A 81 1.82 3.48 8.43
N PRO A 82 1.95 2.15 8.27
CA PRO A 82 1.63 1.48 7.01
C PRO A 82 0.16 1.57 6.61
N ARG A 83 -0.79 1.65 7.56
CA ARG A 83 -2.20 1.92 7.23
C ARG A 83 -2.41 3.29 6.61
N VAL A 84 -1.72 4.32 7.11
CA VAL A 84 -1.83 5.69 6.57
C VAL A 84 -1.11 5.78 5.22
N ALA A 85 0.06 5.16 5.08
CA ALA A 85 0.78 5.08 3.81
C ALA A 85 -0.05 4.38 2.72
N LEU A 86 -0.74 3.29 3.07
CA LEU A 86 -1.66 2.60 2.16
C LEU A 86 -2.85 3.50 1.80
N ALA A 87 -3.44 4.21 2.77
CA ALA A 87 -4.53 5.14 2.52
C ALA A 87 -4.13 6.28 1.56
N ILE A 88 -2.90 6.81 1.67
CA ILE A 88 -2.37 7.79 0.72
C ILE A 88 -2.38 7.22 -0.70
N GLN A 89 -1.81 6.02 -0.86
CA GLN A 89 -1.73 5.33 -2.15
C GLN A 89 -3.10 4.89 -2.70
N SER A 90 -4.12 4.76 -1.84
CA SER A 90 -5.50 4.53 -2.28
C SER A 90 -6.23 5.79 -2.76
N HIS A 91 -5.83 6.99 -2.29
CA HIS A 91 -6.55 8.25 -2.58
C HIS A 91 -5.82 9.15 -3.58
N LEU A 92 -4.50 9.06 -3.66
CA LEU A 92 -3.65 9.91 -4.49
C LEU A 92 -2.83 9.05 -5.44
N SER A 93 -2.77 9.46 -6.71
CA SER A 93 -1.81 8.88 -7.66
C SER A 93 -0.38 9.22 -7.26
N ASN A 94 0.59 8.39 -7.70
CA ASN A 94 2.01 8.65 -7.50
C ASN A 94 2.42 10.03 -8.02
N GLU A 95 1.88 10.45 -9.17
CA GLU A 95 2.10 11.77 -9.75
C GLU A 95 1.55 12.90 -8.85
N THR A 96 0.28 12.79 -8.44
CA THR A 96 -0.35 13.79 -7.56
C THR A 96 0.41 13.92 -6.24
N LEU A 97 0.84 12.81 -5.67
CA LEU A 97 1.61 12.79 -4.43
C LEU A 97 2.97 13.48 -4.60
N LYS A 98 3.71 13.15 -5.66
CA LYS A 98 5.00 13.78 -5.98
C LYS A 98 4.84 15.29 -6.19
N GLN A 99 3.79 15.69 -6.91
CA GLN A 99 3.49 17.10 -7.12
C GLN A 99 3.16 17.81 -5.80
N ALA A 100 2.29 17.24 -4.97
CA ALA A 100 1.91 17.82 -3.68
C ALA A 100 3.12 18.02 -2.76
N VAL A 101 4.06 17.07 -2.76
CA VAL A 101 5.33 17.19 -2.02
C VAL A 101 6.21 18.28 -2.62
N ALA A 102 6.35 18.33 -3.95
CA ALA A 102 7.20 19.31 -4.63
C ALA A 102 6.69 20.75 -4.50
N THR A 103 5.36 20.96 -4.49
CA THR A 103 4.75 22.29 -4.36
C THR A 103 4.46 22.69 -2.92
N GLY A 104 4.70 21.80 -1.94
CA GLY A 104 4.38 22.04 -0.53
C GLY A 104 2.87 22.15 -0.26
N GLU A 105 2.03 21.60 -1.14
CA GLU A 105 0.57 21.63 -1.03
C GLU A 105 0.06 20.60 -0.01
N ALA A 106 0.34 20.85 1.26
CA ALA A 106 -0.13 20.06 2.40
C ALA A 106 -1.66 19.85 2.41
N GLY A 107 -2.42 20.76 1.78
CA GLY A 107 -3.87 20.63 1.65
C GLY A 107 -4.31 19.38 0.87
N ILE A 108 -3.52 18.89 -0.07
CA ILE A 108 -3.80 17.66 -0.83
C ILE A 108 -3.66 16.44 0.09
N LEU A 109 -2.58 16.38 0.87
CA LEU A 109 -2.32 15.30 1.83
C LEU A 109 -3.37 15.26 2.95
N ALA A 110 -3.85 16.43 3.40
CA ALA A 110 -4.86 16.54 4.44
C ALA A 110 -6.25 15.97 4.04
N ARG A 111 -6.48 15.68 2.75
CA ARG A 111 -7.72 15.03 2.28
C ARG A 111 -7.72 13.53 2.53
N VAL A 112 -6.56 12.92 2.79
CA VAL A 112 -6.45 11.48 3.01
C VAL A 112 -6.94 11.14 4.42
N PRO A 113 -7.86 10.17 4.57
CA PRO A 113 -8.32 9.71 5.88
C PRO A 113 -7.15 9.30 6.79
N GLY A 114 -7.11 9.85 8.00
CA GLY A 114 -6.02 9.59 8.96
C GLY A 114 -4.81 10.52 8.86
N ILE A 115 -4.80 11.46 7.89
CA ILE A 115 -3.81 12.53 7.81
C ILE A 115 -4.42 13.83 8.36
N GLY A 116 -4.07 14.15 9.60
CA GLY A 116 -4.41 15.44 10.20
C GLY A 116 -3.53 16.58 9.67
N PRO A 117 -3.93 17.85 9.88
CA PRO A 117 -3.24 19.03 9.34
C PRO A 117 -1.80 19.19 9.82
N LYS A 118 -1.44 18.63 11.00
CA LYS A 118 -0.07 18.61 11.49
C LYS A 118 0.82 17.63 10.70
N LYS A 119 0.29 16.44 10.38
CA LYS A 119 1.03 15.41 9.62
C LYS A 119 1.16 15.79 8.15
N ALA A 120 0.16 16.49 7.59
CA ALA A 120 0.19 16.92 6.20
C ALA A 120 1.30 17.93 5.86
N LYS A 121 1.85 18.63 6.88
CA LYS A 121 2.90 19.65 6.72
C LYS A 121 4.31 19.13 7.02
N GLN A 122 4.43 17.92 7.57
CA GLN A 122 5.70 17.27 7.89
C GLN A 122 6.20 16.48 6.69
#